data_AF-A0A9D3MRN2-F1
#
_entry.id   AF-A0A9D3MRN2-F1
#
_cell.length_a   1.000
_cell.length_b   1.000
_cell.length_c   1.000
_cell.angle_alpha   90.00
_cell.angle_beta   90.00
_cell.angle_gamma   90.00
#
_symmetry.space_group_name_H-M   'P 1'
#
loop_
_entity.id
_entity.type
_entity.pdbx_description
1 polymer ?
#
loop_
_entity_poly.entity_id
_entity_poly.type
_entity_poly.pdbx_seq_one_letter_code
_entity_poly.pdbx_strand_id
1 'polypeptide(L)'
;MTHPPQIPQSLQQETSTDSITVCFHAILSKDFKLDPQNDLVFMVPGPPLGNWNDVIKMEATKHLGEHGYLVQGQIRISRMIVGVPIPYKYAVYKAREAGHERQYEHIYKMDAKGIVNRCLQVMNLQTQQGEWHQYDDIIWAEPGRGVMTRLRSFIGFNEGRDIARGRHLAGKVMLEMIFDLLRSWSAVNVENFLIHLDQFFAVNCSSLSLKEIGEQCGNLLGTA
;
A
#
# COMPACT_ATOMS: atom_id res chain seq x y z
N MET A 1 15.08 18.58 17.21
CA MET A 1 15.31 17.23 17.76
C MET A 1 13.99 16.48 17.62
N THR A 2 13.86 15.58 16.65
CA THR A 2 12.66 14.75 16.50
C THR A 2 12.89 13.45 17.25
N HIS A 3 12.01 13.13 18.20
CA HIS A 3 12.03 11.86 18.93
C HIS A 3 12.00 10.66 17.95
N PRO A 4 12.52 9.48 18.35
CA PRO A 4 12.39 8.27 17.55
C PRO A 4 10.91 8.04 17.24
N PRO A 5 10.55 7.61 16.02
CA PRO A 5 9.17 7.28 15.70
C PRO A 5 8.69 6.20 16.67
N GLN A 6 7.64 6.52 17.43
CA GLN A 6 7.13 5.64 18.46
C GLN A 6 6.22 4.59 17.82
N ILE A 7 6.51 3.33 18.10
CA ILE A 7 5.56 2.26 17.84
C ILE A 7 4.30 2.57 18.67
N PRO A 8 3.10 2.57 18.05
CA PRO A 8 1.86 2.93 18.72
C PRO A 8 1.67 2.17 20.03
N GLN A 9 1.33 2.87 21.11
CA GLN A 9 1.08 2.24 22.40
C GLN A 9 -0.17 1.35 22.38
N SER A 10 -1.11 1.60 21.47
CA SER A 10 -2.26 0.73 21.18
C SER A 10 -1.88 -0.62 20.55
N LEU A 11 -0.61 -0.82 20.17
CA LEU A 11 -0.10 -2.06 19.56
C LEU A 11 0.59 -3.01 20.54
N GLN A 12 0.62 -2.66 21.83
CA GLN A 12 1.11 -3.59 22.85
C GLN A 12 0.08 -4.70 23.08
N GLN A 13 0.24 -5.76 22.29
CA GLN A 13 -0.28 -7.12 22.49
C GLN A 13 -1.70 -7.22 23.07
N GLU A 14 -2.72 -7.08 22.22
CA GLU A 14 -3.93 -7.87 22.42
C GLU A 14 -3.66 -9.30 21.98
N THR A 15 -3.42 -10.18 22.96
CA THR A 15 -3.40 -11.64 22.83
C THR A 15 -4.83 -12.21 22.78
N SER A 16 -5.80 -11.46 22.24
CA SER A 16 -7.19 -11.92 22.13
C SER A 16 -7.41 -12.63 20.80
N THR A 17 -8.24 -13.68 20.83
CA THR A 17 -8.84 -14.32 19.65
C THR A 17 -9.71 -13.36 18.81
N ASP A 18 -9.93 -12.14 19.31
CA ASP A 18 -10.78 -11.11 18.71
C ASP A 18 -9.99 -10.07 17.90
N SER A 19 -8.82 -10.46 17.40
CA SER A 19 -7.97 -9.62 16.54
C SER A 19 -7.79 -10.24 15.16
N ILE A 20 -7.48 -9.37 14.19
CA ILE A 20 -7.15 -9.72 12.82
C ILE A 20 -5.80 -9.10 12.47
N THR A 21 -4.96 -9.85 11.75
CA THR A 21 -3.72 -9.33 11.16
C THR A 21 -4.04 -8.62 9.84
N VAL A 22 -3.60 -7.38 9.69
CA VAL A 22 -3.62 -6.66 8.41
C VAL A 22 -2.20 -6.64 7.84
N CYS A 23 -2.04 -7.15 6.62
CA CYS A 23 -0.81 -7.23 5.87
C CYS A 23 -0.84 -6.20 4.73
N PHE A 24 -0.03 -5.16 4.81
CA PHE A 24 0.09 -4.13 3.78
C PHE A 24 1.15 -4.52 2.75
N HIS A 25 0.82 -4.35 1.48
CA HIS A 25 1.70 -4.59 0.34
C HIS A 25 1.65 -3.38 -0.57
N ALA A 26 2.78 -2.74 -0.84
CA ALA A 26 2.84 -1.55 -1.69
C ALA A 26 4.15 -1.49 -2.47
N ILE A 27 4.18 -0.71 -3.55
CA ILE A 27 5.43 -0.42 -4.28
C ILE A 27 5.94 0.95 -3.88
N LEU A 28 7.10 1.02 -3.24
CA LEU A 28 7.80 2.28 -3.01
C LEU A 28 8.51 2.72 -4.29
N SER A 29 8.11 3.86 -4.86
CA SER A 29 8.73 4.41 -6.06
C SER A 29 10.23 4.67 -5.86
N LYS A 30 11.02 4.39 -6.90
CA LYS A 30 12.45 4.77 -6.96
C LYS A 30 12.70 6.27 -6.77
N ASP A 31 11.68 7.11 -6.95
CA ASP A 31 11.79 8.56 -6.79
C ASP A 31 12.17 8.97 -5.37
N PHE A 32 11.84 8.15 -4.37
CA PHE A 32 12.33 8.34 -3.00
C PHE A 32 13.84 8.09 -2.85
N LYS A 33 14.49 7.44 -3.83
CA LYS A 33 15.91 7.06 -3.81
C LYS A 33 16.27 6.35 -2.49
N LEU A 34 15.45 5.38 -2.10
CA LEU A 34 15.60 4.67 -0.82
C LEU A 34 16.99 4.03 -0.73
N ASP A 35 17.68 4.28 0.38
CA ASP A 35 18.81 3.48 0.84
C ASP A 35 18.30 2.48 1.89
N PRO A 36 18.13 1.19 1.54
CA PRO A 36 17.55 0.20 2.46
C PRO A 36 18.39 -0.06 3.72
N GLN A 37 19.66 0.38 3.75
CA GLN A 37 20.52 0.19 4.92
C GLN A 37 20.32 1.27 5.98
N ASN A 38 19.92 2.48 5.57
CA ASN A 38 19.91 3.66 6.42
C ASN A 38 18.52 4.32 6.52
N ASP A 39 17.73 4.26 5.45
CA ASP A 39 16.40 4.85 5.42
C ASP A 39 15.34 3.89 5.96
N LEU A 40 14.26 4.45 6.49
CA LEU A 40 13.14 3.68 7.03
C LEU A 40 11.86 4.01 6.27
N VAL A 41 10.98 3.02 6.12
CA VAL A 41 9.66 3.18 5.50
C VAL A 41 8.61 2.84 6.54
N PHE A 42 7.60 3.69 6.68
CA PHE A 42 6.51 3.52 7.62
C PHE A 42 5.15 3.77 6.97
N MET A 43 4.13 3.07 7.45
CA MET A 43 2.74 3.45 7.32
C MET A 43 2.32 4.22 8.57
N VAL A 44 1.64 5.34 8.41
CA VAL A 44 1.24 6.29 9.46
C VAL A 44 -0.30 6.31 9.53
N PRO A 45 -0.93 5.70 10.55
CA PRO A 45 -2.38 5.62 10.63
C PRO A 45 -2.98 6.87 11.25
N GLY A 46 -4.14 7.27 10.73
CA GLY A 46 -5.06 8.15 11.41
C GLY A 46 -6.11 7.40 12.23
N PRO A 47 -7.04 8.13 12.87
CA PRO A 47 -8.08 7.53 13.72
C PRO A 47 -9.05 6.64 12.92
N PRO A 48 -9.62 5.58 13.51
CA PRO A 48 -9.45 5.15 14.91
C PRO A 48 -8.18 4.33 15.19
N LEU A 49 -7.42 3.94 14.17
CA LEU A 49 -6.27 3.03 14.35
C LEU A 49 -5.05 3.71 14.97
N GLY A 50 -4.82 4.98 14.64
CA GLY A 50 -3.72 5.78 15.17
C GLY A 50 -4.05 7.26 15.25
N ASN A 51 -3.03 8.07 15.46
CA ASN A 51 -3.18 9.52 15.70
C ASN A 51 -2.29 10.39 14.80
N TRP A 52 -1.79 9.85 13.68
CA TRP A 52 -0.82 10.47 12.77
C TRP A 52 0.62 10.62 13.29
N ASN A 53 0.89 10.24 14.54
CA ASN A 53 2.24 10.15 15.11
C ASN A 53 2.69 8.69 15.27
N ASP A 54 1.72 7.82 15.43
CA ASP A 54 1.79 6.37 15.35
C ASP A 54 2.40 5.88 14.03
N VAL A 55 3.25 4.85 14.08
CA VAL A 55 3.90 4.27 12.89
C VAL A 55 3.85 2.74 12.86
N ILE A 56 3.75 2.18 11.65
CA ILE A 56 3.90 0.75 11.36
C ILE A 56 5.08 0.60 10.42
N LYS A 57 6.09 -0.17 10.81
CA LYS A 57 7.29 -0.36 9.98
C LYS A 57 6.95 -1.17 8.73
N MET A 58 7.44 -0.70 7.59
CA MET A 58 7.41 -1.40 6.31
C MET A 58 8.82 -1.87 5.97
N GLU A 59 8.94 -3.11 5.52
CA GLU A 59 10.20 -3.74 5.13
C GLU A 59 10.29 -3.83 3.62
N ALA A 60 11.43 -3.45 3.05
CA ALA A 60 11.71 -3.63 1.63
C ALA A 60 12.06 -5.09 1.36
N THR A 61 11.16 -5.84 0.74
CA THR A 61 11.29 -7.30 0.57
C THR A 61 11.79 -7.71 -0.80
N LYS A 62 11.59 -6.87 -1.83
CA LYS A 62 12.04 -7.15 -3.20
C LYS A 62 12.43 -5.88 -3.95
N HIS A 63 13.61 -5.87 -4.57
CA HIS A 63 14.01 -4.81 -5.49
C HIS A 63 13.33 -5.01 -6.86
N LEU A 64 12.66 -3.99 -7.37
CA LEU A 64 11.87 -4.01 -8.62
C LEU A 64 12.57 -3.25 -9.77
N GLY A 65 13.88 -3.03 -9.66
CA GLY A 65 14.68 -2.37 -10.68
C GLY A 65 14.35 -0.88 -10.77
N GLU A 66 14.07 -0.41 -11.98
CA GLU A 66 13.72 0.99 -12.28
C GLU A 66 12.38 1.43 -11.68
N HIS A 67 11.67 0.56 -10.97
CA HIS A 67 10.38 0.87 -10.36
C HIS A 67 10.46 1.09 -8.85
N GLY A 68 11.58 0.73 -8.21
CA GLY A 68 11.80 0.88 -6.76
C GLY A 68 11.71 -0.44 -6.01
N TYR A 69 10.93 -0.51 -4.93
CA TYR A 69 10.89 -1.67 -4.03
C TYR A 69 9.46 -2.13 -3.74
N LEU A 70 9.24 -3.44 -3.65
CA LEU A 70 8.10 -3.98 -2.93
C LEU A 70 8.37 -3.79 -1.43
N VAL A 71 7.43 -3.15 -0.73
CA VAL A 71 7.48 -2.97 0.71
C VAL A 71 6.28 -3.63 1.38
N GLN A 72 6.50 -4.27 2.52
CA GLN A 72 5.49 -5.01 3.25
C GLN A 72 5.51 -4.68 4.74
N GLY A 73 4.34 -4.61 5.36
CA GLY A 73 4.22 -4.35 6.80
C GLY A 73 2.99 -5.04 7.36
N GLN A 74 2.98 -5.25 8.67
CA GLN A 74 1.92 -6.00 9.33
C GLN A 74 1.51 -5.33 10.63
N ILE A 75 0.23 -5.45 10.97
CA ILE A 75 -0.35 -4.94 12.21
C ILE A 75 -1.47 -5.86 12.67
N ARG A 76 -1.62 -6.05 13.98
CA ARG A 76 -2.82 -6.68 14.55
C ARG A 76 -3.78 -5.60 14.99
N ILE A 77 -5.05 -5.72 14.58
CA ILE A 77 -6.12 -4.78 14.95
C ILE A 77 -7.28 -5.53 15.58
N SER A 78 -8.04 -4.85 16.45
CA SER A 78 -9.27 -5.39 17.03
C SER A 78 -10.32 -5.61 15.95
N ARG A 79 -11.10 -6.69 16.03
CA ARG A 79 -12.25 -6.92 15.15
C ARG A 79 -13.32 -5.83 15.27
N MET A 80 -13.33 -5.05 16.35
CA MET A 80 -14.25 -3.91 16.53
C MET A 80 -14.10 -2.81 15.47
N ILE A 81 -12.92 -2.67 14.85
CA ILE A 81 -12.71 -1.65 13.79
C ILE A 81 -12.88 -2.24 12.37
N VAL A 82 -13.28 -3.50 12.24
CA VAL A 82 -13.64 -4.10 10.94
C VAL A 82 -14.84 -3.36 10.35
N GLY A 83 -14.78 -3.08 9.05
CA GLY A 83 -15.78 -2.28 8.33
C GLY A 83 -15.66 -0.77 8.55
N VAL A 84 -14.87 -0.31 9.51
CA VAL A 84 -14.64 1.12 9.77
C VAL A 84 -13.55 1.64 8.81
N PRO A 85 -13.80 2.73 8.06
CA PRO A 85 -12.78 3.34 7.21
C PRO A 85 -11.70 4.00 8.07
N ILE A 86 -10.44 3.64 7.83
CA ILE A 86 -9.27 4.14 8.55
C ILE A 86 -8.36 4.88 7.55
N PRO A 87 -8.16 6.20 7.69
CA PRO A 87 -7.25 6.93 6.83
C PRO A 87 -5.79 6.66 7.22
N TYR A 88 -4.89 6.61 6.24
CA TYR A 88 -3.46 6.45 6.50
C TYR A 88 -2.61 7.03 5.36
N LYS A 89 -1.29 7.12 5.61
CA LYS A 89 -0.27 7.49 4.61
C LYS A 89 1.01 6.71 4.78
N TYR A 90 1.73 6.49 3.70
CA TYR A 90 3.13 6.08 3.77
C TYR A 90 4.09 7.26 3.93
N ALA A 91 5.21 7.02 4.62
CA ALA A 91 6.28 7.98 4.80
C ALA A 91 7.65 7.29 4.75
N VAL A 92 8.61 7.93 4.09
CA VAL A 92 10.02 7.56 4.10
C VAL A 92 10.77 8.49 5.04
N TYR A 93 11.56 7.92 5.94
CA TYR A 93 12.41 8.64 6.87
C TYR A 93 13.83 8.53 6.35
N LYS A 94 14.32 9.63 5.79
CA LYS A 94 15.66 9.73 5.20
C LYS A 94 16.71 9.94 6.28
N ALA A 95 17.74 9.11 6.32
CA ALA A 95 18.87 9.33 7.22
C ALA A 95 19.62 10.62 6.85
N ARG A 96 19.91 11.44 7.86
CA ARG A 96 20.65 12.71 7.79
C ARG A 96 21.59 12.82 8.99
N GLU A 97 22.57 13.71 8.91
CA GLU A 97 23.52 13.95 10.01
C GLU A 97 22.82 14.29 11.35
N ALA A 98 21.70 15.03 11.30
CA ALA A 98 20.94 15.47 12.48
C ALA A 98 19.74 14.56 12.84
N GLY A 99 19.65 13.36 12.28
CA GLY A 99 18.56 12.41 12.52
C GLY A 99 17.83 11.99 11.24
N HIS A 100 16.50 11.98 11.26
CA HIS A 100 15.71 11.58 10.09
C HIS A 100 14.85 12.73 9.56
N GLU A 101 14.84 12.89 8.25
CA GLU A 101 13.94 13.78 7.53
C GLU A 101 12.75 12.96 7.01
N ARG A 102 11.53 13.30 7.44
CA ARG A 102 10.32 12.58 7.03
C ARG A 102 9.77 13.15 5.71
N GLN A 103 9.54 12.26 4.74
CA GLN A 103 8.90 12.55 3.46
C GLN A 103 7.65 11.70 3.32
N TYR A 104 6.48 12.34 3.28
CA TYR A 104 5.23 11.64 3.03
C TYR A 104 5.06 11.30 1.56
N GLU A 105 4.25 10.28 1.30
CA GLU A 105 3.76 10.02 -0.04
C GLU A 105 2.91 11.16 -0.60
N HIS A 106 2.93 11.25 -1.92
CA HIS A 106 2.05 12.10 -2.70
C HIS A 106 1.00 11.24 -3.40
N ILE A 107 -0.28 11.50 -3.12
CA ILE A 107 -1.40 10.78 -3.75
C ILE A 107 -2.00 11.71 -4.80
N TYR A 108 -1.81 11.37 -6.07
CA TYR A 108 -2.32 12.15 -7.19
C TYR A 108 -3.83 11.98 -7.32
N LYS A 109 -4.56 13.09 -7.13
CA LYS A 109 -6.01 13.18 -7.39
C LYS A 109 -6.31 14.55 -7.98
N MET A 110 -6.65 14.59 -9.26
CA MET A 110 -6.78 15.82 -10.05
C MET A 110 -7.76 16.84 -9.44
N ASP A 111 -8.81 16.35 -8.77
CA ASP A 111 -9.88 17.19 -8.23
C ASP A 111 -9.72 17.50 -6.73
N ALA A 112 -8.59 17.10 -6.12
CA ALA A 112 -8.38 17.28 -4.69
C ALA A 112 -7.98 18.72 -4.35
N LYS A 113 -8.74 19.35 -3.45
CA LYS A 113 -8.47 20.70 -2.93
C LYS A 113 -7.67 20.71 -1.62
N GLY A 114 -7.15 19.56 -1.18
CA GLY A 114 -6.52 19.41 0.13
C GLY A 114 -5.77 18.09 0.29
N ILE A 115 -5.45 17.74 1.54
CA ILE A 115 -4.70 16.52 1.85
C ILE A 115 -5.54 15.30 1.47
N VAL A 116 -4.97 14.46 0.60
CA VAL A 116 -5.52 13.14 0.25
C VAL A 116 -4.78 12.08 1.06
N ASN A 117 -5.54 11.16 1.65
CA ASN A 117 -5.06 9.99 2.40
C ASN A 117 -5.54 8.72 1.71
N ARG A 118 -4.82 7.62 1.91
CA ARG A 118 -5.34 6.27 1.62
C ARG A 118 -6.42 5.93 2.64
N CYS A 119 -7.26 4.95 2.33
CA CYS A 119 -8.31 4.47 3.22
C CYS A 119 -8.25 2.95 3.30
N LEU A 120 -8.13 2.43 4.52
CA LEU A 120 -8.20 1.01 4.82
C LEU A 120 -9.61 0.70 5.26
N GLN A 121 -10.23 -0.31 4.67
CA GLN A 121 -11.51 -0.83 5.13
C GLN A 121 -11.48 -2.34 5.08
N VAL A 122 -11.23 -2.95 6.24
CA VAL A 122 -11.18 -4.41 6.38
C VAL A 122 -12.60 -4.97 6.29
N MET A 123 -12.85 -5.93 5.41
CA MET A 123 -14.18 -6.53 5.24
C MET A 123 -14.28 -7.87 5.96
N ASN A 124 -15.27 -8.00 6.85
CA ASN A 124 -15.40 -9.17 7.75
C ASN A 124 -15.39 -10.53 7.01
N LEU A 125 -16.10 -10.63 5.88
CA LEU A 125 -16.26 -11.89 5.13
C LEU A 125 -14.94 -12.48 4.62
N GLN A 126 -13.94 -11.65 4.36
CA GLN A 126 -12.69 -12.07 3.73
C GLN A 126 -11.61 -12.46 4.75
N THR A 127 -11.96 -12.48 6.05
CA THR A 127 -11.00 -12.57 7.17
C THR A 127 -11.19 -13.83 8.01
N GLN A 128 -11.89 -14.83 7.46
CA GLN A 128 -12.18 -16.09 8.15
C GLN A 128 -10.92 -16.88 8.53
N GLN A 129 -9.79 -16.62 7.86
CA GLN A 129 -8.46 -17.15 8.19
C GLN A 129 -7.63 -16.26 9.15
N GLY A 130 -8.18 -15.12 9.59
CA GLY A 130 -7.54 -14.22 10.55
C GLY A 130 -6.64 -13.14 9.94
N GLU A 131 -6.54 -13.06 8.60
CA GLU A 131 -5.70 -12.08 7.91
C GLU A 131 -6.46 -11.30 6.83
N TRP A 132 -6.08 -10.03 6.66
CA TRP A 132 -6.50 -9.13 5.58
C TRP A 132 -5.28 -8.60 4.85
N HIS A 133 -5.18 -8.83 3.55
CA HIS A 133 -4.11 -8.32 2.71
C HIS A 133 -4.56 -7.04 2.00
N GLN A 134 -3.97 -5.92 2.42
CA GLN A 134 -4.16 -4.61 1.80
C GLN A 134 -3.16 -4.45 0.65
N TYR A 135 -3.65 -4.60 -0.59
CA TYR A 135 -2.85 -4.45 -1.81
C TYR A 135 -2.94 -3.02 -2.34
N ASP A 136 -1.99 -2.19 -1.95
CA ASP A 136 -1.90 -0.81 -2.40
C ASP A 136 -1.14 -0.66 -3.71
N ASP A 137 -1.36 0.48 -4.38
CA ASP A 137 -0.63 0.87 -5.58
C ASP A 137 0.76 1.46 -5.25
N ILE A 138 1.28 2.31 -6.14
CA ILE A 138 2.60 2.92 -5.98
C ILE A 138 2.54 4.05 -4.94
N ILE A 139 3.47 4.00 -3.99
CA ILE A 139 3.81 5.09 -3.09
C ILE A 139 4.70 6.07 -3.85
N TRP A 140 4.15 7.21 -4.26
CA TRP A 140 4.87 8.23 -5.01
C TRP A 140 5.53 9.26 -4.09
N ALA A 141 6.72 9.71 -4.44
CA ALA A 141 7.33 10.88 -3.82
C ALA A 141 6.66 12.15 -4.37
N GLU A 142 6.57 13.19 -3.54
CA GLU A 142 6.17 14.51 -4.03
C GLU A 142 7.16 14.97 -5.12
N PRO A 143 6.66 15.44 -6.29
CA PRO A 143 7.55 16.01 -7.29
C PRO A 143 8.29 17.21 -6.68
N GLY A 144 9.63 17.18 -6.71
CA GLY A 144 10.44 18.24 -6.11
C GLY A 144 10.01 19.63 -6.58
N ARG A 145 9.96 20.61 -5.66
CA ARG A 145 9.53 21.98 -5.95
C ARG A 145 10.51 22.68 -6.91
N GLY A 146 9.98 23.37 -7.92
CA GLY A 146 10.75 24.28 -8.79
C GLY A 146 11.15 23.68 -10.14
N VAL A 147 12.46 23.66 -10.44
CA VAL A 147 13.01 23.27 -11.76
C VAL A 147 12.70 21.79 -12.07
N MET A 148 12.60 20.92 -11.07
CA MET A 148 12.35 19.49 -11.25
C MET A 148 10.90 19.19 -11.69
N THR A 149 9.92 20.01 -11.27
CA THR A 149 8.54 19.95 -11.77
C THR A 149 8.46 20.37 -13.24
N ARG A 150 9.18 21.43 -13.63
CA ARG A 150 9.31 21.87 -15.04
C ARG A 150 10.09 20.88 -15.89
N LEU A 151 11.09 20.22 -15.32
CA LEU A 151 11.83 19.20 -16.03
C LEU A 151 10.91 18.00 -16.29
N ARG A 152 10.17 17.48 -15.29
CA ARG A 152 9.19 16.39 -15.48
C ARG A 152 8.19 16.65 -16.61
N SER A 153 7.66 17.87 -16.75
CA SER A 153 6.79 18.22 -17.88
C SER A 153 7.54 18.31 -19.22
N PHE A 154 8.82 18.69 -19.23
CA PHE A 154 9.70 18.66 -20.42
C PHE A 154 10.12 17.24 -20.84
N ILE A 155 10.31 16.29 -19.90
CA ILE A 155 10.63 14.88 -20.18
C ILE A 155 9.39 14.00 -20.41
N GLY A 156 8.19 14.60 -20.46
CA GLY A 156 6.97 13.91 -20.89
C GLY A 156 6.21 13.16 -19.80
N PHE A 157 6.40 13.49 -18.52
CA PHE A 157 5.55 12.99 -17.44
C PHE A 157 4.11 13.46 -17.67
N ASN A 158 3.19 12.52 -17.86
CA ASN A 158 1.77 12.78 -18.03
C ASN A 158 1.07 12.09 -16.86
N GLU A 159 0.66 12.87 -15.86
CA GLU A 159 0.13 12.40 -14.59
C GLU A 159 -0.89 11.27 -14.77
N GLY A 160 -1.91 11.44 -15.63
CA GLY A 160 -2.92 10.41 -15.86
C GLY A 160 -2.35 9.10 -16.43
N ARG A 161 -1.45 9.19 -17.41
CA ARG A 161 -0.83 8.00 -18.02
C ARG A 161 0.15 7.31 -17.09
N ASP A 162 0.92 8.07 -16.32
CA ASP A 162 1.93 7.52 -15.42
C ASP A 162 1.31 6.92 -14.15
N ILE A 163 0.21 7.51 -13.65
CA ILE A 163 -0.61 6.90 -12.59
C ILE A 163 -1.21 5.58 -13.08
N ALA A 164 -1.80 5.55 -14.28
CA ALA A 164 -2.39 4.33 -14.83
C ALA A 164 -1.35 3.23 -15.03
N ARG A 165 -0.17 3.57 -15.57
CA ARG A 165 0.97 2.63 -15.69
C ARG A 165 1.44 2.15 -14.33
N GLY A 166 1.50 3.04 -13.35
CA GLY A 166 1.89 2.71 -11.99
C GLY A 166 0.93 1.71 -11.34
N ARG A 167 -0.38 1.94 -11.48
CA ARG A 167 -1.42 1.01 -11.02
C ARG A 167 -1.34 -0.34 -11.73
N HIS A 168 -1.13 -0.35 -13.04
CA HIS A 168 -0.96 -1.58 -13.80
C HIS A 168 0.27 -2.39 -13.33
N LEU A 169 1.40 -1.72 -13.12
CA LEU A 169 2.60 -2.35 -12.58
C LEU A 169 2.37 -2.92 -11.18
N ALA A 170 1.76 -2.13 -10.28
CA ALA A 170 1.43 -2.59 -8.94
C ALA A 170 0.52 -3.82 -8.97
N GLY A 171 -0.56 -3.77 -9.75
CA GLY A 171 -1.45 -4.90 -9.96
C GLY A 171 -0.71 -6.15 -10.44
N LYS A 172 0.19 -6.02 -11.42
CA LYS A 172 1.00 -7.14 -11.91
C LYS A 172 1.87 -7.74 -10.81
N VAL A 173 2.60 -6.92 -10.05
CA VAL A 173 3.49 -7.39 -8.97
C VAL A 173 2.69 -8.07 -7.85
N MET A 174 1.55 -7.49 -7.46
CA MET A 174 0.68 -8.07 -6.42
C MET A 174 0.09 -9.41 -6.89
N LEU A 175 -0.38 -9.49 -8.13
CA LEU A 175 -0.87 -10.75 -8.70
C LEU A 175 0.23 -11.79 -8.79
N GLU A 176 1.44 -11.46 -9.25
CA GLU A 176 2.57 -12.39 -9.24
C GLU A 176 2.83 -12.96 -7.83
N MET A 177 2.81 -12.12 -6.79
CA MET A 177 2.96 -12.56 -5.40
C MET A 177 1.81 -13.48 -4.94
N ILE A 178 0.58 -13.22 -5.37
CA ILE A 178 -0.58 -14.07 -5.05
C ILE A 178 -0.43 -15.43 -5.76
N PHE A 179 -0.10 -15.43 -7.06
CA PHE A 179 0.11 -16.66 -7.84
C PHE A 179 1.31 -17.46 -7.34
N ASP A 180 2.31 -16.82 -6.74
CA ASP A 180 3.46 -17.51 -6.15
C ASP A 180 3.06 -18.49 -5.03
N LEU A 181 1.90 -18.32 -4.38
CA LEU A 181 1.34 -19.30 -3.44
C LEU A 181 1.13 -20.67 -4.09
N LEU A 182 0.79 -20.70 -5.39
CA LEU A 182 0.55 -21.93 -6.14
C LEU A 182 1.84 -22.65 -6.58
N ARG A 183 3.03 -22.06 -6.37
CA ARG A 183 4.32 -22.73 -6.66
C ARG A 183 4.48 -24.02 -5.86
N SER A 184 4.00 -24.01 -4.61
CA SER A 184 3.96 -25.20 -3.76
C SER A 184 2.53 -25.70 -3.72
N TRP A 185 2.20 -26.68 -4.54
CA TRP A 185 0.82 -27.15 -4.65
C TRP A 185 0.35 -27.87 -3.37
N SER A 186 -0.67 -27.33 -2.70
CA SER A 186 -1.34 -27.95 -1.55
C SER A 186 -2.77 -27.39 -1.40
N ALA A 187 -3.65 -28.12 -0.70
CA ALA A 187 -5.01 -27.64 -0.45
C ALA A 187 -5.01 -26.27 0.27
N VAL A 188 -4.14 -26.12 1.27
CA VAL A 188 -3.96 -24.86 2.02
C VAL A 188 -3.51 -23.72 1.11
N ASN A 189 -2.55 -23.95 0.22
CA ASN A 189 -2.06 -22.90 -0.67
C ASN A 189 -3.07 -22.50 -1.75
N VAL A 190 -3.89 -23.45 -2.22
CA VAL A 190 -4.99 -23.15 -3.13
C VAL A 190 -6.06 -22.31 -2.42
N GLU A 191 -6.40 -22.65 -1.18
CA GLU A 191 -7.36 -21.87 -0.37
C GLU A 191 -6.85 -20.44 -0.14
N ASN A 192 -5.60 -20.30 0.30
CA ASN A 192 -4.97 -18.98 0.52
C ASN A 192 -4.88 -18.18 -0.78
N PHE A 193 -4.56 -18.82 -1.91
CA PHE A 193 -4.56 -18.16 -3.22
C PHE A 193 -5.93 -17.56 -3.54
N LEU A 194 -7.01 -18.33 -3.37
CA LEU A 194 -8.38 -17.85 -3.66
C LEU A 194 -8.76 -16.68 -2.75
N ILE A 195 -8.41 -16.74 -1.47
CA ILE A 195 -8.70 -15.68 -0.50
C ILE A 195 -7.91 -14.41 -0.81
N HIS A 196 -6.62 -14.54 -1.09
CA HIS A 196 -5.78 -13.39 -1.45
C HIS A 196 -6.24 -12.76 -2.75
N LEU A 197 -6.67 -13.56 -3.73
CA LEU A 197 -7.20 -13.08 -4.99
C LEU A 197 -8.52 -12.31 -4.78
N ASP A 198 -9.41 -12.83 -3.94
CA ASP A 198 -10.67 -12.17 -3.58
C ASP A 198 -10.43 -10.85 -2.84
N GLN A 199 -9.48 -10.82 -1.90
CA GLN A 199 -9.06 -9.58 -1.21
C GLN A 199 -8.43 -8.57 -2.17
N PHE A 200 -7.62 -9.03 -3.13
CA PHE A 200 -7.05 -8.16 -4.17
C PHE A 200 -8.15 -7.47 -4.98
N PHE A 201 -9.17 -8.22 -5.40
CA PHE A 201 -10.33 -7.65 -6.08
C PHE A 201 -11.13 -6.73 -5.16
N ALA A 202 -11.41 -7.10 -3.92
CA ALA A 202 -12.16 -6.24 -3.00
C ALA A 202 -11.47 -4.90 -2.75
N VAL A 203 -10.14 -4.87 -2.61
CA VAL A 203 -9.36 -3.63 -2.44
C VAL A 203 -9.35 -2.79 -3.72
N ASN A 204 -9.10 -3.40 -4.89
CA ASN A 204 -8.88 -2.66 -6.13
C ASN A 204 -10.16 -2.34 -6.91
N CYS A 205 -11.17 -3.22 -6.83
CA CYS A 205 -12.45 -3.06 -7.53
C CYS A 205 -13.49 -2.27 -6.73
N SER A 206 -13.38 -2.14 -5.40
CA SER A 206 -14.24 -1.21 -4.65
C SER A 206 -13.98 0.27 -5.00
N SER A 207 -12.85 0.56 -5.66
CA SER A 207 -12.52 1.87 -6.24
C SER A 207 -13.00 2.04 -7.69
N LEU A 208 -13.44 0.96 -8.35
CA LEU A 208 -13.96 0.95 -9.71
C LEU A 208 -15.47 0.86 -9.65
N SER A 209 -16.16 1.70 -10.42
CA SER A 209 -17.60 1.53 -10.58
C SER A 209 -17.86 0.15 -11.21
N LEU A 210 -18.94 -0.55 -10.82
CA LEU A 210 -19.32 -1.86 -11.37
C LEU A 210 -19.34 -1.92 -12.93
N LYS A 211 -19.39 -0.75 -13.60
CA LYS A 211 -19.26 -0.62 -15.05
C LYS A 211 -17.84 -0.96 -15.58
N GLU A 212 -16.80 -0.55 -14.88
CA GLU A 212 -15.40 -0.74 -15.32
C GLU A 212 -14.94 -2.20 -15.15
N ILE A 213 -15.49 -2.90 -14.17
CA ILE A 213 -15.26 -4.35 -13.95
C ILE A 213 -15.89 -5.16 -15.11
N GLY A 214 -17.09 -4.77 -15.56
CA GLY A 214 -17.75 -5.40 -16.70
C GLY A 214 -16.97 -5.27 -18.00
N GLU A 215 -16.34 -4.11 -18.24
CA GLU A 215 -15.51 -3.89 -19.43
C GLU A 215 -14.16 -4.64 -19.36
N GLN A 216 -13.52 -4.70 -18.19
CA GLN A 216 -12.26 -5.45 -18.05
C GLN A 216 -12.46 -6.97 -18.11
N CYS A 217 -13.51 -7.50 -17.48
CA CYS A 217 -13.84 -8.92 -17.59
C CYS A 217 -14.38 -9.30 -18.98
N GLY A 218 -15.14 -8.41 -19.64
CA GLY A 218 -15.60 -8.60 -21.01
C GLY A 218 -14.45 -8.70 -22.03
N ASN A 219 -13.39 -7.93 -21.84
CA ASN A 219 -12.21 -7.99 -22.71
C ASN A 219 -11.31 -9.21 -22.46
N LEU A 220 -11.37 -9.82 -21.28
CA LEU A 220 -10.65 -11.06 -20.97
C LEU A 220 -11.37 -12.33 -21.46
N LEU A 221 -12.70 -12.27 -21.60
CA LEU A 221 -13.53 -13.38 -22.09
C LEU A 221 -13.89 -13.26 -23.59
N GLY A 222 -13.52 -12.15 -24.24
CA GLY A 222 -13.83 -11.85 -25.63
C GLY A 222 -12.77 -12.22 -26.67
N THR A 223 -11.76 -13.04 -26.31
CA THR A 223 -10.82 -13.62 -27.28
C THR A 223 -10.73 -15.13 -27.10
N ALA A 224 -11.80 -15.80 -27.51
CA ALA A 224 -11.79 -17.22 -27.88
C ALA A 224 -12.48 -17.37 -29.25
#